data_AF-A0A3M8HDE8-F1
#
_entry.id   AF-A0A3M8HDE8-F1
#
_cell.length_a   1.000
_cell.length_b   1.000
_cell.length_c   1.000
_cell.angle_alpha   90.00
_cell.angle_beta   90.00
_cell.angle_gamma   90.00
#
_symmetry.space_group_name_H-M   'P 1'
#
loop_
_entity.id
_entity.type
_entity.pdbx_description
1 polymer ?
#
loop_
_entity_poly.entity_id
_entity_poly.type
_entity_poly.pdbx_seq_one_letter_code
_entity_poly.pdbx_strand_id
1 'polypeptide(L)' 'MIKEYISPLELLELLRPKIKKELYQTDARYREDLEQEIVTKILEGLRTKKFHSIPTFFELVEKEKQPK' A
#
# COMPACT_ATOMS: atom_id res chain seq x y z
N MET A 1 -28.12 6.28 -9.71
CA MET A 1 -26.65 6.21 -9.85
C MET A 1 -26.13 5.11 -8.96
N ILE A 2 -25.79 3.96 -9.53
CA ILE A 2 -25.07 2.91 -8.81
C ILE A 2 -23.65 3.44 -8.66
N LYS A 3 -23.20 3.71 -7.43
CA LYS A 3 -21.76 3.87 -7.18
C LYS A 3 -21.17 2.48 -7.42
N GLU A 4 -20.44 2.27 -8.51
CA GLU A 4 -19.67 1.05 -8.70
C GLU A 4 -18.61 1.02 -7.59
N TYR A 5 -18.84 0.17 -6.60
CA TYR A 5 -17.88 -0.09 -5.54
C TYR A 5 -16.91 -1.15 -6.06
N ILE A 6 -15.67 -0.75 -6.35
CA ILE A 6 -14.57 -1.69 -6.60
C ILE A 6 -14.37 -2.55 -5.33
N SER A 7 -14.37 -3.87 -5.50
CA SER A 7 -14.02 -4.80 -4.42
C SER A 7 -12.50 -4.72 -4.10
N PRO A 8 -12.07 -5.11 -2.89
CA PRO A 8 -10.66 -5.16 -2.55
C PRO A 8 -9.83 -6.02 -3.51
N LEU A 9 -10.40 -7.12 -4.00
CA LEU A 9 -9.73 -8.01 -4.94
C LEU A 9 -9.52 -7.32 -6.31
N GLU A 10 -10.55 -6.68 -6.84
CA GLU A 10 -10.45 -5.92 -8.10
C GLU A 10 -9.43 -4.78 -7.98
N LEU A 11 -9.39 -4.09 -6.84
CA LEU A 11 -8.37 -3.06 -6.60
C LEU A 11 -6.95 -3.64 -6.61
N LEU A 12 -6.74 -4.78 -5.94
CA LEU A 12 -5.42 -5.41 -5.91
C LEU A 12 -4.98 -5.85 -7.30
N GLU A 13 -5.87 -6.39 -8.13
CA GLU A 13 -5.55 -6.73 -9.52
C GLU A 13 -5.24 -5.49 -10.36
N LEU A 14 -5.95 -4.38 -10.16
CA LEU A 14 -5.65 -3.10 -10.81
C LEU A 14 -4.27 -2.55 -10.39
N LEU A 15 -3.88 -2.73 -9.14
CA LEU A 15 -2.60 -2.25 -8.60
C LEU A 15 -1.43 -3.20 -8.87
N ARG A 16 -1.68 -4.48 -9.14
CA ARG A 16 -0.67 -5.53 -9.32
C ARG A 16 0.46 -5.15 -10.30
N PRO A 17 0.20 -4.53 -11.47
CA PRO A 17 1.28 -4.13 -12.38
C PRO A 17 2.22 -3.08 -11.77
N LYS A 18 1.66 -2.13 -11.01
CA LYS A 18 2.44 -1.08 -10.34
C LYS A 18 3.24 -1.67 -9.18
N ILE A 19 2.62 -2.52 -8.35
CA ILE A 19 3.31 -3.21 -7.24
C ILE A 19 4.51 -4.00 -7.77
N LYS A 20 4.32 -4.85 -8.78
CA LYS A 20 5.40 -5.63 -9.39
C LYS A 20 6.53 -4.78 -9.95
N LYS A 21 6.21 -3.65 -10.58
CA LYS A 21 7.22 -2.73 -11.11
C LYS A 21 8.12 -2.18 -10.00
N GLU A 22 7.54 -1.79 -8.86
CA GLU A 22 8.31 -1.24 -7.74
C GLU A 22 9.15 -2.31 -7.04
N LEU A 23 8.66 -3.55 -6.93
CA LEU A 23 9.41 -4.67 -6.31
C LEU A 23 10.74 -4.99 -7.03
N TYR A 24 10.89 -4.64 -8.31
CA TYR A 24 12.17 -4.82 -9.02
C TYR A 24 13.30 -3.94 -8.48
N GLN A 25 12.99 -2.87 -7.74
CA GLN A 25 13.98 -2.03 -7.06
C GLN A 25 14.48 -2.66 -5.75
N THR A 26 13.90 -3.79 -5.34
CA THR A 26 14.27 -4.55 -4.14
C THR A 26 15.10 -5.78 -4.52
N ASP A 27 16.04 -6.16 -3.65
CA ASP A 27 16.77 -7.43 -3.76
C ASP A 27 15.78 -8.60 -3.84
N ALA A 28 16.05 -9.54 -4.75
CA ALA A 28 15.15 -10.65 -5.05
C ALA A 28 14.71 -11.45 -3.82
N ARG A 29 15.59 -11.56 -2.80
CA ARG A 29 15.32 -12.32 -1.58
C ARG A 29 14.26 -11.68 -0.68
N TYR A 30 13.98 -10.39 -0.83
CA TYR A 30 13.00 -9.66 -0.02
C TYR A 30 11.73 -9.29 -0.80
N ARG A 31 11.64 -9.65 -2.09
CA ARG A 31 10.51 -9.22 -2.94
C ARG A 31 9.18 -9.80 -2.52
N GLU A 32 9.15 -11.08 -2.15
CA GLU A 32 7.92 -11.76 -1.73
C GLU A 32 7.38 -11.16 -0.43
N ASP A 33 8.25 -11.02 0.58
CA ASP A 33 7.89 -10.40 1.86
C ASP A 33 7.39 -8.97 1.66
N LEU A 34 8.08 -8.18 0.84
CA LEU A 34 7.66 -6.81 0.54
C LEU A 34 6.34 -6.76 -0.24
N GLU A 35 6.08 -7.70 -1.15
CA GLU A 35 4.78 -7.81 -1.84
C GLU A 35 3.66 -8.04 -0.82
N GLN A 36 3.85 -8.96 0.12
CA GLN A 36 2.88 -9.26 1.18
C GLN A 36 2.65 -8.05 2.09
N GLU A 37 3.72 -7.33 2.46
CA GLU A 37 3.60 -6.13 3.28
C GLU A 37 2.79 -5.04 2.57
N ILE A 38 3.10 -4.76 1.30
CA ILE A 38 2.36 -3.77 0.48
C ILE A 38 0.87 -4.14 0.38
N VAL A 39 0.56 -5.40 0.07
CA VAL A 39 -0.82 -5.89 -0.02
C VAL A 39 -1.54 -5.73 1.32
N THR A 40 -0.89 -6.09 2.42
CA THR A 40 -1.44 -5.95 3.78
C THR A 40 -1.76 -4.49 4.09
N LYS A 41 -0.84 -3.56 3.79
CA LYS A 41 -1.05 -2.11 4.02
C LYS A 41 -2.20 -1.54 3.20
N ILE A 42 -2.37 -1.98 1.95
CA ILE A 42 -3.51 -1.59 1.11
C ILE A 42 -4.83 -2.05 1.75
N LEU A 43 -4.91 -3.32 2.17
CA LEU A 43 -6.10 -3.87 2.82
C LEU A 43 -6.41 -3.19 4.16
N GLU A 44 -5.39 -2.87 4.96
CA GLU A 44 -5.53 -2.08 6.19
C GLU A 44 -6.08 -0.67 5.91
N GLY A 45 -5.56 -0.01 4.88
CA GLY A 45 -6.06 1.29 4.41
C GLY A 45 -7.54 1.22 4.03
N LEU A 46 -7.92 0.18 3.26
CA LEU A 46 -9.30 -0.07 2.84
C LEU A 46 -10.23 -0.28 4.03
N ARG A 47 -9.82 -1.13 4.98
CA ARG A 47 -10.59 -1.41 6.20
C ARG A 47 -10.80 -0.16 7.04
N THR A 48 -9.76 0.67 7.19
CA THR A 48 -9.80 1.84 8.07
C THR A 48 -10.36 3.11 7.40
N LYS A 49 -10.55 3.09 6.07
CA LYS A 49 -10.95 4.25 5.25
C LYS A 49 -10.05 5.48 5.41
N LYS A 50 -8.84 5.32 5.95
CA LYS A 50 -7.85 6.39 6.20
C LYS A 50 -7.07 6.79 4.94
N PHE A 51 -7.75 6.97 3.81
CA PHE A 51 -7.12 7.47 2.58
C PHE A 51 -7.16 8.99 2.45
N HIS A 52 -7.88 9.69 3.33
CA HIS A 52 -8.03 11.14 3.27
C HIS A 52 -6.85 11.87 3.94
N SER A 53 -5.97 11.15 4.62
CA SER A 53 -4.81 11.68 5.34
C SER A 53 -3.58 10.82 5.09
N ILE A 54 -3.31 10.50 3.81
CA ILE A 54 -2.06 9.85 3.42
C ILE A 54 -0.93 10.84 3.72
N PRO A 55 0.00 10.50 4.63
CA PRO A 55 1.07 11.41 4.99
C PRO A 55 2.01 11.62 3.80
N THR A 56 2.55 12.82 3.68
CA THR A 56 3.63 13.10 2.73
C THR A 56 4.89 12.32 3.12
N PHE A 57 5.84 12.18 2.19
CA PHE A 57 7.12 11.52 2.47
C PHE A 57 7.82 12.11 3.71
N PHE A 58 7.83 13.43 3.86
CA PHE A 58 8.48 14.09 5.01
C PHE A 58 7.72 13.84 6.31
N GLU A 59 6.38 13.85 6.29
CA GLU A 59 5.56 13.52 7.46
C GLU A 59 5.76 12.07 7.93
N LEU A 60 6.05 11.14 7.02
CA LEU A 60 6.42 9.76 7.37
C LEU A 60 7.80 9.70 8.03
N VAL A 61 8.79 10.36 7.44
CA VAL A 61 10.16 10.42 7.99
C VAL A 61 10.19 11.04 9.38
N GLU A 62 9.35 12.06 9.64
CA GLU A 62 9.23 12.67 10.97
C GLU A 62 8.55 11.75 11.98
N LYS A 63 7.52 10.99 11.59
CA LYS A 63 6.87 10.01 12.47
C LYS A 63 7.81 8.89 12.92
N GLU A 64 8.66 8.39 12.03
CA GLU A 64 9.63 7.34 12.36
C GLU A 64 10.76 7.83 13.29
N LYS A 65 10.99 9.15 13.37
CA LYS A 65 11.98 9.75 14.27
C LYS A 65 11.47 9.96 15.70
N GLN A 66 10.16 9.82 15.94
CA GLN A 66 9.64 9.94 17.30
C GLN A 66 9.86 8.63 18.06
N PRO A 67 10.54 8.64 19.21
CA PRO A 67 10.64 7.44 20.05
C PRO A 67 9.23 7.03 20.48
N LYS A 68 8.94 5.72 20.36
CA LYS A 68 7.68 5.11 20.82
C LYS A 68 7.45 5.33 22.30
#